data_AF-A0A2A2UX03-F1
#
_entry.id   AF-A0A2A2UX03-F1
#
_cell.length_a   1.000
_cell.length_b   1.000
_cell.length_c   1.000
_cell.angle_alpha   90.00
_cell.angle_beta   90.00
_cell.angle_gamma   90.00
#
_symmetry.space_group_name_H-M   'P 1'
#
loop_
_entity.id
_entity.type
_entity.pdbx_description
1 polymer ?
#
loop_
_entity_poly.entity_id
_entity_poly.type
_entity_poly.pdbx_seq_one_letter_code
_entity_poly.pdbx_strand_id
1 'polypeptide(L)'
;MKQNLHWRYYLSLESDVYALSRYIHFAPDNFKTYSIELAKLYLAICAEVEVVLKEICDICPNKKGKNTNINNYRQWIVENQQGLITEQALSFEFELQYVPWKAFEEGRSPSWWSDYNKVKHERREHFHKANLGNVLESLAGLYIVNLYLERVLSERSGYSHFPIDINDVYSQLPHNHKLFQPFCLAASLENYYVC
;
A
#
# COMPACT_ATOMS: atom_id res chain seq x y z
N MET A 1 -12.48 -0.36 21.31
CA MET A 1 -12.10 -0.08 19.92
C MET A 1 -12.07 -1.38 19.16
N LYS A 2 -12.73 -1.45 17.99
CA LYS A 2 -12.67 -2.62 17.12
C LYS A 2 -11.21 -2.73 16.63
N GLN A 3 -10.60 -3.89 16.74
CA GLN A 3 -9.21 -4.09 16.32
C GLN A 3 -9.10 -3.85 14.79
N ASN A 4 -8.22 -2.95 14.34
CA ASN A 4 -7.91 -2.82 12.91
C ASN A 4 -7.14 -4.07 12.47
N LEU A 5 -7.87 -5.02 11.87
CA LEU A 5 -7.32 -6.28 11.40
C LEU A 5 -6.43 -6.08 10.16
N HIS A 6 -6.77 -5.11 9.29
CA HIS A 6 -6.04 -4.83 8.06
C HIS A 6 -4.62 -4.34 8.32
N TRP A 7 -4.44 -3.41 9.28
CA TRP A 7 -3.11 -2.96 9.64
C TRP A 7 -2.26 -4.08 10.26
N ARG A 8 -2.85 -4.92 11.10
CA ARG A 8 -2.13 -6.10 11.64
C ARG A 8 -1.74 -7.08 10.55
N TYR A 9 -2.60 -7.28 9.54
CA TYR A 9 -2.30 -8.13 8.39
C TYR A 9 -1.17 -7.55 7.54
N TYR A 10 -1.20 -6.23 7.30
CA TYR A 10 -0.11 -5.50 6.66
C TYR A 10 1.22 -5.68 7.40
N LEU A 11 1.27 -5.46 8.73
CA LEU A 11 2.49 -5.63 9.52
C LEU A 11 3.05 -7.06 9.46
N SER A 12 2.18 -8.07 9.35
CA SER A 12 2.61 -9.46 9.15
C SER A 12 3.25 -9.65 7.77
N LEU A 13 2.60 -9.18 6.71
CA LEU A 13 3.13 -9.26 5.34
C LEU A 13 4.42 -8.46 5.17
N GLU A 14 4.51 -7.29 5.78
CA GLU A 14 5.70 -6.45 5.80
C GLU A 14 6.87 -7.18 6.47
N SER A 15 6.63 -7.84 7.61
CA SER A 15 7.64 -8.65 8.29
C SER A 15 8.16 -9.78 7.41
N ASP A 16 7.27 -10.48 6.70
CA ASP A 16 7.65 -11.58 5.82
C ASP A 16 8.44 -11.09 4.60
N VAL A 17 8.04 -9.96 4.00
CA VAL A 17 8.80 -9.32 2.92
C VAL A 17 10.15 -8.84 3.43
N TYR A 18 10.20 -8.12 4.55
CA TYR A 18 11.45 -7.64 5.13
C TYR A 18 12.43 -8.77 5.41
N ALA A 19 11.95 -9.94 5.85
CA ALA A 19 12.79 -11.11 6.07
C ALA A 19 13.52 -11.63 4.81
N LEU A 20 13.01 -11.33 3.60
CA LEU A 20 13.65 -11.66 2.33
C LEU A 20 14.93 -10.84 2.08
N SER A 21 15.07 -9.66 2.68
CA SER A 21 16.24 -8.78 2.52
C SER A 21 17.56 -9.47 2.92
N ARG A 22 17.47 -10.48 3.80
CA ARG A 22 18.60 -11.33 4.22
C ARG A 22 19.17 -12.20 3.10
N TYR A 23 18.39 -12.43 2.03
CA TYR A 23 18.75 -13.32 0.93
C TYR A 23 18.77 -12.60 -0.42
N ILE A 24 17.93 -11.58 -0.59
CA ILE A 24 17.82 -10.80 -1.82
C ILE A 24 17.90 -9.33 -1.42
N HIS A 25 18.98 -8.66 -1.79
CA HIS A 25 19.10 -7.23 -1.54
C HIS A 25 18.05 -6.46 -2.35
N PHE A 26 17.35 -5.52 -1.71
CA PHE A 26 16.29 -4.75 -2.36
C PHE A 26 16.88 -3.60 -3.18
N ALA A 27 17.31 -3.92 -4.40
CA ALA A 27 17.87 -2.97 -5.34
C ALA A 27 17.41 -3.27 -6.79
N PRO A 28 17.49 -2.30 -7.71
CA PRO A 28 16.96 -2.42 -9.07
C PRO A 28 17.48 -3.63 -9.87
N ASP A 29 18.72 -4.05 -9.63
CA ASP A 29 19.34 -5.23 -10.22
C ASP A 29 18.64 -6.54 -9.83
N ASN A 30 18.10 -6.61 -8.61
CA ASN A 30 17.39 -7.77 -8.08
C ASN A 30 15.87 -7.73 -8.30
N PHE A 31 15.29 -6.65 -8.85
CA PHE A 31 13.84 -6.51 -8.99
C PHE A 31 13.18 -7.59 -9.85
N LYS A 32 13.93 -8.15 -10.80
CA LYS A 32 13.45 -9.25 -11.66
C LYS A 32 13.55 -10.62 -11.01
N THR A 33 14.15 -10.75 -9.83
CA THR A 33 14.21 -12.01 -9.07
C THR A 33 12.81 -12.46 -8.72
N TYR A 34 12.48 -13.71 -9.03
CA TYR A 34 11.18 -14.33 -8.74
C TYR A 34 11.39 -15.68 -8.05
N SER A 35 10.45 -16.07 -7.20
CA SER A 35 10.52 -17.31 -6.46
C SER A 35 9.12 -17.77 -6.03
N ILE A 36 9.02 -19.00 -5.53
CA ILE A 36 7.77 -19.50 -4.97
C ILE A 36 7.34 -18.64 -3.78
N GLU A 37 8.31 -18.16 -2.99
CA GLU A 37 8.04 -17.34 -1.81
C GLU A 37 7.53 -15.95 -2.19
N LEU A 38 8.16 -15.30 -3.18
CA LEU A 38 7.68 -14.05 -3.74
C LEU A 38 6.28 -14.20 -4.34
N ALA A 39 5.97 -15.33 -4.99
CA ALA A 39 4.63 -15.60 -5.51
C ALA A 39 3.56 -15.75 -4.42
N LYS A 40 3.86 -16.41 -3.30
CA LYS A 40 2.94 -16.50 -2.17
C LYS A 40 2.67 -15.11 -1.58
N LEU A 41 3.73 -14.35 -1.32
CA LEU A 41 3.63 -13.00 -0.77
C LEU A 41 2.87 -12.07 -1.70
N TYR A 42 3.21 -12.07 -2.98
CA TYR A 42 2.55 -11.22 -3.97
C TYR A 42 1.04 -11.47 -4.06
N LEU A 43 0.64 -12.75 -4.06
CA LEU A 43 -0.78 -13.12 -4.10
C LEU A 43 -1.51 -12.71 -2.82
N ALA A 44 -0.88 -12.87 -1.65
CA ALA A 44 -1.46 -12.49 -0.37
C ALA A 44 -1.59 -10.96 -0.24
N ILE A 45 -0.53 -10.21 -0.60
CA ILE A 45 -0.52 -8.75 -0.58
C ILE A 45 -1.61 -8.19 -1.49
N CYS A 46 -1.67 -8.63 -2.75
CA CYS A 46 -2.66 -8.12 -3.69
C CYS A 46 -4.10 -8.52 -3.32
N ALA A 47 -4.30 -9.70 -2.73
CA ALA A 47 -5.61 -10.08 -2.19
C ALA A 47 -6.03 -9.15 -1.04
N GLU A 48 -5.11 -8.82 -0.12
CA GLU A 48 -5.39 -7.90 0.98
C GLU A 48 -5.66 -6.47 0.47
N VAL A 49 -4.94 -6.01 -0.56
CA VAL A 49 -5.24 -4.73 -1.23
C VAL A 49 -6.69 -4.68 -1.71
N GLU A 50 -7.18 -5.76 -2.33
CA GLU A 50 -8.56 -5.84 -2.81
C GLU A 50 -9.57 -5.72 -1.65
N VAL A 51 -9.30 -6.38 -0.53
CA VAL A 51 -10.16 -6.34 0.66
C VAL A 51 -10.19 -4.95 1.29
N VAL A 52 -9.03 -4.30 1.45
CA VAL A 52 -8.92 -2.96 2.03
C VAL A 52 -9.61 -1.92 1.15
N LEU A 53 -9.36 -1.94 -0.16
CA LEU A 53 -10.04 -1.03 -1.10
C LEU A 53 -11.56 -1.19 -1.08
N LYS A 54 -12.03 -2.43 -0.94
CA LYS A 54 -13.45 -2.71 -0.80
C LYS A 54 -14.02 -2.09 0.47
N GLU A 55 -13.35 -2.23 1.61
CA GLU A 55 -13.84 -1.64 2.87
C GLU A 55 -13.89 -0.11 2.80
N ILE A 56 -12.86 0.53 2.24
CA ILE A 56 -12.85 1.99 2.01
C ILE A 56 -14.09 2.42 1.21
N CYS A 57 -14.41 1.69 0.13
CA CYS A 57 -15.56 2.00 -0.70
C CYS A 57 -16.91 1.71 -0.01
N ASP A 58 -16.98 0.63 0.78
CA ASP A 58 -18.19 0.22 1.51
C ASP A 58 -18.54 1.19 2.66
N ILE A 59 -17.55 1.93 3.18
CA ILE A 59 -17.77 2.99 4.15
C ILE A 59 -18.60 4.16 3.56
N CYS A 60 -18.61 4.31 2.23
CA CYS A 60 -19.32 5.40 1.57
C CYS A 60 -20.82 5.11 1.32
N PRO A 61 -21.70 6.06 1.68
CA PRO A 61 -23.15 5.85 1.63
C PRO A 61 -23.73 5.71 0.21
N ASN A 62 -23.04 6.18 -0.84
CA ASN A 62 -23.62 6.36 -2.18
C ASN A 62 -23.27 5.28 -3.22
N LYS A 63 -22.44 4.28 -2.92
CA LYS A 63 -22.05 3.23 -3.90
C LYS A 63 -22.06 1.83 -3.27
N LYS A 64 -23.26 1.28 -3.00
CA LYS A 64 -23.42 -0.18 -2.82
C LYS A 64 -23.52 -0.87 -4.18
N GLY A 65 -22.38 -1.09 -4.83
CA GLY A 65 -22.33 -1.81 -6.10
C GLY A 65 -22.04 -3.30 -5.89
N LYS A 66 -23.02 -4.18 -6.19
CA LYS A 66 -22.71 -5.59 -6.48
C LYS A 66 -21.77 -5.62 -7.69
N ASN A 67 -20.64 -6.32 -7.58
CA ASN A 67 -19.52 -6.39 -8.53
C ASN A 67 -18.53 -5.22 -8.49
N THR A 68 -17.97 -4.94 -7.31
CA THR A 68 -16.81 -4.05 -7.17
C THR A 68 -15.56 -4.68 -7.78
N ASN A 69 -14.88 -3.92 -8.64
CA ASN A 69 -13.61 -4.28 -9.25
C ASN A 69 -12.63 -3.09 -9.12
N ILE A 70 -11.38 -3.28 -9.54
CA ILE A 70 -10.33 -2.25 -9.44
C ILE A 70 -10.70 -0.92 -10.11
N ASN A 71 -11.51 -0.93 -11.18
CA ASN A 71 -11.95 0.30 -11.86
C ASN A 71 -12.98 1.07 -11.03
N ASN A 72 -13.86 0.36 -10.32
CA ASN A 72 -14.82 0.98 -9.40
C ASN A 72 -14.09 1.63 -8.22
N TYR A 73 -13.08 0.95 -7.66
CA TYR A 73 -12.23 1.50 -6.60
C TYR A 73 -11.46 2.74 -7.07
N ARG A 74 -10.83 2.65 -8.24
CA ARG A 74 -10.14 3.77 -8.88
C ARG A 74 -11.06 4.98 -9.04
N GLN A 75 -12.25 4.80 -9.61
CA GLN A 75 -13.19 5.89 -9.81
C GLN A 75 -13.54 6.55 -8.47
N TRP A 76 -13.81 5.76 -7.43
CA TRP A 76 -14.09 6.30 -6.10
C TRP A 76 -12.90 7.08 -5.53
N ILE A 77 -11.67 6.54 -5.64
CA ILE A 77 -10.46 7.20 -5.15
C ILE A 77 -10.25 8.54 -5.86
N VAL A 78 -10.40 8.58 -7.19
CA VAL A 78 -10.28 9.82 -7.97
C VAL A 78 -11.31 10.86 -7.54
N GLU A 79 -12.55 10.43 -7.24
CA GLU A 79 -13.64 11.32 -6.84
C GLU A 79 -13.53 11.83 -5.39
N ASN A 80 -12.95 11.03 -4.46
CA ASN A 80 -13.09 11.27 -3.01
C ASN A 80 -11.76 11.35 -2.25
N GLN A 81 -10.69 10.74 -2.75
CA GLN A 81 -9.42 10.56 -2.04
C GLN A 81 -8.23 10.79 -2.98
N GLN A 82 -8.23 11.88 -3.73
CA GLN A 82 -7.23 12.14 -4.76
C GLN A 82 -5.79 12.17 -4.20
N GLY A 83 -5.62 12.59 -2.94
CA GLY A 83 -4.31 12.56 -2.26
C GLY A 83 -3.65 11.17 -2.26
N LEU A 84 -4.44 10.10 -2.19
CA LEU A 84 -3.95 8.71 -2.21
C LEU A 84 -3.12 8.43 -3.47
N ILE A 85 -3.52 9.01 -4.60
CA ILE A 85 -2.90 8.75 -5.90
C ILE A 85 -1.48 9.32 -5.96
N THR A 86 -1.25 10.43 -5.26
CA THR A 86 0.04 11.13 -5.20
C THR A 86 0.91 10.72 -4.02
N GLU A 87 0.37 9.93 -3.08
CA GLU A 87 1.11 9.49 -1.91
C GLU A 87 2.32 8.64 -2.28
N GLN A 88 3.37 8.83 -1.48
CA GLN A 88 4.63 8.14 -1.67
C GLN A 88 4.94 7.25 -0.47
N ALA A 89 5.45 6.05 -0.76
CA ALA A 89 6.01 5.15 0.23
C ALA A 89 7.53 5.12 0.07
N LEU A 90 8.25 5.49 1.13
CA LEU A 90 9.70 5.54 1.16
C LEU A 90 10.28 4.40 1.97
N SER A 91 11.34 3.78 1.45
CA SER A 91 12.22 2.91 2.23
C SER A 91 13.61 3.54 2.29
N PHE A 92 13.95 4.15 3.44
CA PHE A 92 15.26 4.77 3.62
C PHE A 92 16.40 3.75 3.64
N GLU A 93 16.19 2.59 4.26
CA GLU A 93 17.20 1.52 4.36
C GLU A 93 17.66 1.01 2.99
N PHE A 94 16.75 0.98 2.02
CA PHE A 94 17.01 0.45 0.68
C PHE A 94 17.02 1.54 -0.41
N GLU A 95 16.93 2.82 -0.02
CA GLU A 95 16.85 3.97 -0.93
C GLU A 95 15.76 3.82 -2.01
N LEU A 96 14.60 3.27 -1.62
CA LEU A 96 13.48 3.02 -2.53
C LEU A 96 12.36 4.03 -2.33
N GLN A 97 11.70 4.37 -3.42
CA GLN A 97 10.56 5.28 -3.45
C GLN A 97 9.50 4.74 -4.42
N TYR A 98 8.25 4.69 -3.96
CA TYR A 98 7.13 4.22 -4.76
C TYR A 98 5.98 5.22 -4.73
N VAL A 99 5.30 5.40 -5.88
CA VAL A 99 4.01 6.10 -6.01
C VAL A 99 3.00 5.10 -6.61
N PRO A 100 2.62 4.07 -5.83
CA PRO A 100 2.09 2.82 -6.36
C PRO A 100 0.72 2.95 -7.02
N TRP A 101 0.00 4.05 -6.74
CA TRP A 101 -1.34 4.32 -7.25
C TRP A 101 -1.39 5.34 -8.38
N LYS A 102 -0.26 5.92 -8.79
CA LYS A 102 -0.19 7.00 -9.80
C LYS A 102 -0.96 6.70 -11.09
N ALA A 103 -0.96 5.44 -11.54
CA ALA A 103 -1.68 5.02 -12.75
C ALA A 103 -3.20 5.32 -12.73
N PHE A 104 -3.79 5.51 -11.54
CA PHE A 104 -5.20 5.86 -11.38
C PHE A 104 -5.54 7.23 -11.99
N GLU A 105 -4.62 8.21 -11.95
CA GLU A 105 -4.76 9.50 -12.63
C GLU A 105 -4.92 9.35 -14.15
N GLU A 106 -4.21 8.37 -14.72
CA GLU A 106 -4.22 8.08 -16.15
C GLU A 106 -5.39 7.19 -16.58
N GLY A 107 -6.31 6.91 -15.65
CA GLY A 107 -7.43 6.02 -15.92
C GLY A 107 -6.99 4.58 -16.18
N ARG A 108 -5.94 4.09 -15.52
CA ARG A 108 -5.49 2.69 -15.63
C ARG A 108 -5.20 2.10 -14.26
N SER A 109 -5.18 0.78 -14.15
CA SER A 109 -4.65 0.13 -12.93
C SER A 109 -3.12 0.11 -12.96
N PRO A 110 -2.46 0.04 -11.79
CA PRO A 110 -1.01 -0.12 -11.74
C PRO A 110 -0.51 -1.37 -12.48
N SER A 111 0.73 -1.32 -12.98
CA SER A 111 1.37 -2.44 -13.68
C SER A 111 1.43 -3.69 -12.79
N TRP A 112 1.84 -3.53 -11.52
CA TRP A 112 1.87 -4.60 -10.55
C TRP A 112 0.47 -5.19 -10.28
N TRP A 113 -0.63 -4.44 -10.41
CA TRP A 113 -1.96 -5.03 -10.30
C TRP A 113 -2.31 -5.88 -11.54
N SER A 114 -1.97 -5.37 -12.71
CA SER A 114 -2.20 -6.07 -13.98
C SER A 114 -1.39 -7.37 -14.06
N ASP A 115 -0.16 -7.34 -13.57
CA ASP A 115 0.72 -8.50 -13.49
C ASP A 115 0.27 -9.51 -12.44
N TYR A 116 -0.26 -9.05 -11.30
CA TYR A 116 -0.91 -9.91 -10.30
C TYR A 116 -2.05 -10.71 -10.93
N ASN A 117 -2.93 -10.07 -11.71
CA ASN A 117 -4.03 -10.77 -12.36
C ASN A 117 -3.54 -11.88 -13.30
N LYS A 118 -2.42 -11.66 -14.02
CA LYS A 118 -1.78 -12.70 -14.84
C LYS A 118 -1.23 -13.84 -13.98
N VAL A 119 -0.54 -13.54 -12.87
CA VAL A 119 -0.05 -14.57 -11.93
C VAL A 119 -1.20 -15.35 -11.29
N LYS A 120 -2.33 -14.70 -11.00
CA LYS A 120 -3.53 -15.29 -10.39
C LYS A 120 -4.22 -16.27 -11.33
N HIS A 121 -4.36 -15.93 -12.61
CA HIS A 121 -5.14 -16.70 -13.58
C HIS A 121 -4.31 -17.62 -14.48
N GLU A 122 -3.06 -17.27 -14.75
CA GLU A 122 -2.17 -17.90 -15.75
C GLU A 122 -0.75 -18.09 -15.16
N ARG A 123 -0.65 -18.56 -13.92
CA ARG A 123 0.64 -18.64 -13.19
C ARG A 123 1.73 -19.40 -13.95
N ARG A 124 1.36 -20.44 -14.69
CA ARG A 124 2.33 -21.30 -15.39
C ARG A 124 3.16 -20.49 -16.39
N GLU A 125 2.53 -19.56 -17.09
CA GLU A 125 3.12 -18.70 -18.11
C GLU A 125 3.73 -17.43 -17.50
N HIS A 126 3.14 -16.95 -16.40
CA HIS A 126 3.44 -15.64 -15.82
C HIS A 126 4.13 -15.68 -14.46
N PHE A 127 4.65 -16.83 -14.03
CA PHE A 127 5.30 -16.99 -12.72
C PHE A 127 6.41 -15.95 -12.45
N HIS A 128 7.18 -15.60 -13.48
CA HIS A 128 8.24 -14.58 -13.42
C HIS A 128 7.74 -13.16 -13.08
N LYS A 129 6.43 -12.89 -13.19
CA LYS A 129 5.81 -11.63 -12.77
C LYS A 129 5.61 -11.55 -11.26
N ALA A 130 5.68 -12.67 -10.55
CA ALA A 130 5.81 -12.68 -9.09
C ALA A 130 7.25 -12.40 -8.67
N ASN A 131 7.78 -11.26 -9.11
CA ASN A 131 9.14 -10.82 -8.86
C ASN A 131 9.20 -9.82 -7.70
N LEU A 132 10.42 -9.57 -7.22
CA LEU A 132 10.69 -8.68 -6.10
C LEU A 132 10.14 -7.27 -6.33
N GLY A 133 10.31 -6.70 -7.52
CA GLY A 133 9.82 -5.35 -7.84
C GLY A 133 8.30 -5.24 -7.68
N ASN A 134 7.55 -6.18 -8.27
CA ASN A 134 6.10 -6.22 -8.13
C ASN A 134 5.65 -6.49 -6.68
N VAL A 135 6.38 -7.32 -5.92
CA VAL A 135 6.11 -7.55 -4.49
C VAL A 135 6.26 -6.25 -3.70
N LEU A 136 7.40 -5.57 -3.82
CA LEU A 136 7.68 -4.33 -3.09
C LEU A 136 6.70 -3.22 -3.45
N GLU A 137 6.40 -3.01 -4.74
CA GLU A 137 5.47 -1.98 -5.18
C GLU A 137 4.02 -2.29 -4.73
N SER A 138 3.60 -3.56 -4.78
CA SER A 138 2.28 -3.95 -4.25
C SER A 138 2.18 -3.80 -2.73
N LEU A 139 3.27 -4.06 -1.99
CA LEU A 139 3.32 -3.85 -0.53
C LEU A 139 3.27 -2.36 -0.18
N ALA A 140 3.97 -1.52 -0.94
CA ALA A 140 3.85 -0.06 -0.84
C ALA A 140 2.42 0.40 -1.15
N GLY A 141 1.77 -0.20 -2.15
CA GLY A 141 0.36 0.03 -2.45
C GLY A 141 -0.55 -0.30 -1.27
N LEU A 142 -0.34 -1.47 -0.65
CA LEU A 142 -1.06 -1.93 0.54
C LEU A 142 -0.86 -1.02 1.75
N TYR A 143 0.37 -0.55 1.97
CA TYR A 143 0.70 0.40 3.02
C TYR A 143 -0.15 1.67 2.91
N ILE A 144 -0.16 2.31 1.73
CA ILE A 144 -0.90 3.56 1.50
C ILE A 144 -2.40 3.37 1.69
N VAL A 145 -3.00 2.31 1.12
CA VAL A 145 -4.46 2.11 1.27
C VAL A 145 -4.86 1.84 2.72
N ASN A 146 -4.00 1.22 3.53
CA ASN A 146 -4.27 1.05 4.95
C ASN A 146 -4.28 2.39 5.70
N LEU A 147 -3.34 3.29 5.42
CA LEU A 147 -3.33 4.63 6.03
C LEU A 147 -4.60 5.41 5.66
N TYR A 148 -5.07 5.28 4.41
CA TYR A 148 -6.31 5.91 3.96
C TYR A 148 -7.56 5.28 4.57
N LEU A 149 -7.59 3.96 4.78
CA LEU A 149 -8.66 3.31 5.51
C LEU A 149 -8.78 3.89 6.93
N GLU A 150 -7.66 4.00 7.64
CA GLU A 150 -7.63 4.57 9.00
C GLU A 150 -8.06 6.03 9.05
N ARG A 151 -7.62 6.84 8.06
CA ARG A 151 -8.08 8.21 7.90
C ARG A 151 -9.60 8.27 7.76
N VAL A 152 -10.17 7.49 6.83
CA VAL A 152 -11.61 7.48 6.55
C VAL A 152 -12.42 6.98 7.77
N LEU A 153 -11.92 5.97 8.49
CA LEU A 153 -12.54 5.48 9.72
C LEU A 153 -12.53 6.53 10.84
N SER A 154 -11.44 7.28 10.97
CA SER A 154 -11.28 8.36 11.96
C SER A 154 -12.20 9.54 11.66
N GLU A 155 -12.27 9.97 10.39
CA GLU A 155 -13.19 11.01 9.91
C GLU A 155 -14.66 10.61 10.17
N ARG A 156 -15.04 9.36 9.88
CA ARG A 156 -16.40 8.85 10.11
C ARG A 156 -16.79 8.79 11.59
N SER A 157 -15.83 8.50 12.46
CA SER A 157 -16.06 8.40 13.90
C SER A 157 -16.20 9.76 14.59
N GLY A 158 -16.10 10.87 13.84
CA GLY A 158 -16.30 12.22 14.35
C GLY A 158 -15.12 12.77 15.15
N TYR A 159 -13.93 12.15 15.04
CA TYR A 159 -12.74 12.57 15.80
C TYR A 159 -12.15 13.90 15.33
N SER A 160 -12.53 14.43 14.16
CA SER A 160 -12.04 15.73 13.66
C SER A 160 -13.04 16.39 12.70
N HIS A 161 -13.14 17.73 12.77
CA HIS A 161 -13.82 18.56 11.74
C HIS A 161 -12.89 19.00 10.61
N PHE A 162 -11.60 18.68 10.71
CA PHE A 162 -10.56 19.01 9.74
C PHE A 162 -10.00 17.73 9.08
N PRO A 163 -9.55 17.82 7.81
CA PRO A 163 -8.86 16.72 7.16
C PRO A 163 -7.68 16.23 8.01
N ILE A 164 -7.61 14.92 8.27
CA ILE A 164 -6.53 14.33 9.07
C ILE A 164 -5.31 14.13 8.16
N ASP A 165 -4.14 14.61 8.60
CA ASP A 165 -2.88 14.44 7.88
C ASP A 165 -2.43 12.97 7.92
N ILE A 166 -1.87 12.47 6.82
CA ILE A 166 -1.47 11.07 6.71
C ILE A 166 -0.31 10.72 7.65
N ASN A 167 0.55 11.68 7.98
CA ASN A 167 1.64 11.52 8.95
C ASN A 167 1.09 11.40 10.37
N ASP A 168 0.01 12.11 10.69
CA ASP A 168 -0.67 12.00 11.99
C ASP A 168 -1.32 10.63 12.14
N VAL A 169 -1.93 10.11 11.07
CA VAL A 169 -2.48 8.74 11.04
C VAL A 169 -1.36 7.72 11.28
N TYR A 170 -0.28 7.81 10.52
CA TYR A 170 0.87 6.91 10.65
C TYR A 170 1.44 6.91 12.08
N SER A 171 1.62 8.09 12.67
CA SER A 171 2.20 8.25 14.01
C SER A 171 1.38 7.58 15.12
N GLN A 172 0.09 7.33 14.90
CA GLN A 172 -0.81 6.69 15.86
C GLN A 172 -0.86 5.16 15.72
N LEU A 173 -0.36 4.60 14.62
CA LEU A 173 -0.40 3.17 14.35
C LEU A 173 0.77 2.44 15.02
N PRO A 174 0.60 1.15 15.39
CA PRO A 174 1.73 0.35 15.85
C PRO A 174 2.70 0.11 14.70
N HIS A 175 3.99 0.22 14.99
CA HIS A 175 5.07 0.06 14.02
C HIS A 175 5.80 -1.26 14.27
N ASN A 176 6.16 -1.99 13.21
CA ASN A 176 7.03 -3.17 13.30
C ASN A 176 8.37 -2.85 12.62
N HIS A 177 8.61 -3.43 11.45
CA HIS A 177 9.70 -3.02 10.58
C HIS A 177 9.30 -1.70 9.93
N LYS A 178 10.20 -0.71 9.85
CA LYS A 178 9.89 0.55 9.17
C LYS A 178 10.28 0.44 7.70
N LEU A 179 9.81 -0.60 7.00
CA LEU A 179 10.18 -0.83 5.61
C LEU A 179 9.66 0.31 4.74
N PHE A 180 8.41 0.71 4.97
CA PHE A 180 7.83 1.91 4.36
C PHE A 180 7.45 2.98 5.40
N GLN A 181 7.65 4.24 5.01
CA GLN A 181 7.27 5.43 5.76
C GLN A 181 6.65 6.45 4.81
N PRO A 182 5.82 7.38 5.30
CA PRO A 182 5.29 8.45 4.46
C PRO A 182 6.43 9.39 4.03
N PHE A 183 6.27 10.06 2.89
CA PHE A 183 7.21 11.10 2.48
C PHE A 183 7.07 12.32 3.39
N CYS A 184 7.98 12.45 4.36
CA CYS A 184 8.17 13.67 5.10
C CYS A 184 9.17 14.54 4.31
N LEU A 185 8.72 15.64 3.68
CA LEU A 185 9.63 16.78 3.52
C LEU A 185 10.03 17.12 4.94
N ALA A 186 11.31 16.98 5.28
CA ALA A 186 11.81 17.37 6.59
C ALA A 186 11.53 18.86 6.85
N ALA A 187 10.35 19.19 7.33
CA ALA A 187 10.09 20.35 8.16
C ALA A 187 10.56 19.99 9.59
N SER A 188 11.85 19.70 9.71
CA SER A 188 12.63 19.71 10.97
C SER A 188 14.06 19.20 10.72
N LEU A 189 14.72 19.71 9.67
CA LEU A 189 16.19 19.79 9.69
C LEU A 189 16.70 20.90 10.65
N GLU A 190 15.80 21.62 11.32
CA GLU A 190 16.11 22.53 12.42
C GLU A 190 15.40 22.03 13.68
N ASN A 191 16.07 21.21 14.49
CA ASN A 191 15.89 21.10 15.95
C ASN A 191 16.81 20.07 16.63
N TYR A 192 17.73 19.42 15.91
CA TYR A 192 18.81 18.62 16.53
C TYR A 192 20.14 19.38 16.69
N TYR A 193 20.07 20.70 16.88
CA TYR A 193 21.18 21.50 17.42
C TYR A 193 20.66 22.58 18.36
N VAL A 194 20.25 22.17 19.57
CA VAL A 194 20.27 23.07 20.73
C VAL A 194 20.72 22.27 21.96
N CYS A 195 21.93 22.63 22.42
CA CYS A 195 22.66 22.24 23.64
C CYS A 195 23.19 20.81 23.73
#